data_AF-A0A9N8JZC0-F1
#
_entry.id   AF-A0A9N8JZC0-F1
#
_cell.length_a   1.000
_cell.length_b   1.000
_cell.length_c   1.000
_cell.angle_alpha   90.00
_cell.angle_beta   90.00
_cell.angle_gamma   90.00
#
_symmetry.space_group_name_H-M   'P 1'
#
loop_
_entity.id
_entity.type
_entity.pdbx_description
1 polymer ?
#
loop_
_entity_poly.entity_id
_entity_poly.type
_entity_poly.pdbx_seq_one_letter_code
_entity_poly.pdbx_strand_id
1 'polypeptide(L)' 'MSSLPSNVHVAQHPCLRAKVSQLRSQETGARDAKRLIHDISTMLGYEALGSALKSTQQGTV' A
#
# COMPACT_ATOMS: atom_id res chain seq x y z
N MET A 1 6.59 10.39 15.89
CA MET A 1 5.84 10.35 14.62
C MET A 1 5.37 11.76 14.35
N SER A 2 5.93 12.43 13.33
CA SER A 2 5.45 13.72 12.87
C SER A 2 3.94 13.62 12.64
N SER A 3 3.17 14.57 13.16
CA SER A 3 1.73 14.63 12.93
C SER A 3 1.49 14.73 11.43
N LEU A 4 1.07 13.62 10.82
CA LEU A 4 0.70 13.60 9.41
C LEU A 4 -0.68 14.27 9.28
N PRO A 5 -0.91 15.04 8.20
CA PRO A 5 -2.24 15.55 7.88
C PRO A 5 -3.29 14.42 7.84
N SER A 6 -4.55 14.73 8.17
CA SER A 6 -5.63 13.73 8.25
C SER A 6 -5.97 13.02 6.94
N ASN A 7 -5.55 13.58 5.80
CA ASN A 7 -5.71 13.01 4.47
C ASN A 7 -4.54 12.10 4.05
N VAL A 8 -3.56 11.86 4.92
CA VAL A 8 -2.42 10.98 4.63
C VAL A 8 -2.62 9.63 5.30
N HIS A 9 -2.66 8.58 4.49
CA HIS A 9 -2.74 7.20 4.94
C HIS A 9 -1.39 6.52 4.75
N VAL A 10 -0.81 5.99 5.84
CA VAL A 10 0.41 5.19 5.79
C VAL A 10 0.02 3.73 5.72
N ALA A 11 0.43 3.06 4.64
CA ALA A 11 0.19 1.63 4.48
C ALA A 11 1.01 0.82 5.50
N GLN A 12 0.35 -0.07 6.25
CA GLN A 12 0.93 -0.77 7.41
C GLN A 12 1.31 -2.23 7.13
N HIS A 13 1.07 -2.72 5.92
CA HIS A 13 1.28 -4.13 5.58
C HIS A 13 2.77 -4.54 5.66
N PRO A 14 3.14 -5.61 6.40
CA PRO A 14 4.54 -6.00 6.61
C PRO A 14 5.26 -6.38 5.31
N CYS A 15 4.58 -7.04 4.37
CA CYS A 15 5.18 -7.39 3.07
C CYS A 15 5.43 -6.17 2.18
N LEU A 16 4.63 -5.11 2.31
CA LEU A 16 4.83 -3.87 1.56
C LEU A 16 6.11 -3.19 2.03
N ARG A 17 6.32 -3.10 3.36
CA ARG A 17 7.54 -2.56 3.96
C ARG A 17 8.79 -3.30 3.49
N ALA A 18 8.75 -4.63 3.44
CA ALA A 18 9.86 -5.44 2.95
C ALA A 18 10.17 -5.17 1.47
N LYS A 19 9.16 -5.10 0.61
CA LYS A 19 9.32 -4.79 -0.83
C LYS A 19 9.84 -3.37 -1.08
N VAL A 20 9.39 -2.38 -0.31
CA VAL A 20 9.95 -1.02 -0.36
C VAL A 20 11.42 -1.03 0.06
N SER A 21 11.79 -1.83 1.06
CA SER A 21 13.20 -2.00 1.44
C SER A 21 14.03 -2.60 0.31
N GLN A 22 13.52 -3.60 -0.41
CA GLN A 22 14.16 -4.17 -1.59
C GLN A 22 14.31 -3.10 -2.70
N LEU A 23 13.27 -2.31 -2.97
CA LEU A 23 13.31 -1.25 -3.97
C LEU A 23 14.37 -0.18 -3.68
N ARG A 24 14.66 0.09 -2.41
CA ARG A 24 15.69 1.06 -1.98
C ARG A 24 17.12 0.51 -1.99
N SER A 25 17.30 -0.81 -2.16
CA SER A 25 18.63 -1.40 -2.23
C SER A 25 19.35 -0.98 -3.51
N GLN A 26 20.65 -0.66 -3.40
CA GLN A 26 21.49 -0.31 -4.56
C GLN A 26 21.72 -1.50 -5.49
N GLU A 27 21.54 -2.71 -4.99
CA GLU A 27 21.69 -3.97 -5.75
C GLU A 27 20.48 -4.25 -6.67
N THR A 28 19.39 -3.47 -6.57
CA THR A 28 18.15 -3.72 -7.30
C THR A 28 18.27 -3.26 -8.76
N GLY A 29 18.31 -4.21 -9.68
CA GLY A 29 18.34 -3.95 -11.13
C GLY A 29 17.02 -3.39 -11.68
N ALA A 30 17.07 -2.78 -12.86
CA ALA A 30 15.92 -2.09 -13.48
C ALA A 30 14.68 -3.00 -13.70
N ARG A 31 14.89 -4.28 -14.02
CA ARG A 31 13.80 -5.26 -14.19
C ARG A 31 13.07 -5.49 -12.87
N ASP A 32 13.83 -5.70 -11.79
CA ASP A 32 13.26 -5.98 -10.47
C ASP A 32 12.63 -4.73 -9.87
N ALA A 33 13.21 -3.55 -10.11
CA ALA A 33 12.59 -2.29 -9.74
C ALA A 33 11.20 -2.13 -10.37
N LYS A 34 11.05 -2.39 -11.68
CA LYS A 34 9.75 -2.35 -12.36
C LYS A 34 8.74 -3.32 -11.74
N ARG A 35 9.18 -4.54 -11.44
CA ARG A 35 8.33 -5.57 -10.79
C ARG A 35 7.91 -5.14 -9.39
N LEU A 36 8.85 -4.66 -8.59
CA LEU A 36 8.59 -4.21 -7.21
C LEU A 36 7.62 -3.03 -7.19
N ILE A 37 7.78 -2.06 -8.10
CA ILE A 37 6.85 -0.93 -8.24
C ILE A 37 5.44 -1.44 -8.55
N HIS A 38 5.29 -2.35 -9.51
CA HIS A 38 4.00 -2.93 -9.85
C HIS A 38 3.34 -3.64 -8.64
N ASP A 39 4.09 -4.47 -7.93
CA ASP A 39 3.60 -5.18 -6.74
C ASP A 39 3.19 -4.19 -5.64
N ILE A 40 4.01 -3.17 -5.38
CA ILE A 40 3.74 -2.12 -4.39
C ILE A 40 2.47 -1.35 -4.75
N SER A 41 2.29 -0.96 -6.01
CA SER A 41 1.10 -0.25 -6.48
C SER A 41 -0.17 -1.10 -6.34
N THR A 42 -0.11 -2.37 -6.71
CA THR A 42 -1.25 -3.30 -6.55
C THR A 42 -1.62 -3.46 -5.07
N MET A 43 -0.61 -3.59 -4.19
CA MET A 43 -0.87 -3.71 -2.76
C MET A 43 -1.50 -2.45 -2.16
N LEU A 44 -0.97 -1.29 -2.51
CA LEU A 44 -1.51 -0.02 -2.07
C LEU A 44 -2.95 0.19 -2.56
N GLY A 45 -3.25 -0.25 -3.79
CA GLY A 45 -4.58 -0.17 -4.38
C GLY A 45 -5.64 -0.92 -3.57
N TYR A 46 -5.41 -2.18 -3.19
CA TYR A 46 -6.39 -2.91 -2.38
C TYR A 46 -6.51 -2.37 -0.96
N GLU A 47 -5.41 -1.87 -0.37
CA GLU A 47 -5.43 -1.31 0.99
C GLU A 47 -6.22 0.01 1.01
N ALA A 48 -6.00 0.87 0.02
CA ALA A 48 -6.78 2.09 -0.16
C ALA A 48 -8.26 1.77 -0.42
N LEU A 49 -8.56 0.80 -1.28
CA LEU A 49 -9.93 0.40 -1.59
C LEU A 49 -10.67 -0.13 -0.36
N GLY A 50 -10.03 -0.99 0.43
CA GLY A 50 -10.60 -1.52 1.67
C GLY A 50 -10.78 -0.46 2.77
N SER A 51 -9.95 0.58 2.78
CA SER A 51 -10.12 1.71 3.70
C SER A 51 -11.27 2.64 3.28
N ALA A 52 -11.44 2.86 1.97
CA ALA A 52 -12.44 3.77 1.41
C ALA A 52 -13.85 3.15 1.34
N LEU A 53 -13.96 1.86 1.01
CA LEU A 53 -15.24 1.17 0.89
C LEU A 53 -15.60 0.46 2.20
N LYS A 54 -16.65 0.94 2.85
CA LYS A 54 -17.24 0.29 4.03
C LYS A 54 -18.58 -0.32 3.66
N SER A 55 -18.84 -1.54 4.12
CA SER A 55 -20.14 -2.18 3.95
C SER A 55 -21.21 -1.36 4.69
N THR A 56 -22.28 -0.99 3.99
CA THR A 56 -23.48 -0.43 4.60
C THR A 56 -24.48 -1.57 4.77
N GLN A 57 -24.88 -1.86 6.00
CA GLN A 57 -25.85 -2.90 6.28
C GLN A 57 -27.26 -2.34 6.02
N GLN A 58 -27.71 -2.40 4.77
CA GLN A 58 -29.05 -1.98 4.40
C GLN A 58 -29.95 -3.22 4.29
N GLY A 59 -30.54 -3.62 5.42
CA GLY A 59 -31.58 -4.66 5.48
C GLY A 59 -32.97 -4.03 5.61
N THR A 60 -33.92 -4.51 4.81
CA THR A 60 -35.36 -4.28 5.03
C THR A 60 -35.82 -5.01 6.28
N VAL A 61 -36.56 -4.27 7.13
CA VAL A 61 -37.34 -4.80 8.24
C VAL A 61 -38.41 -5.79 7.78
#